data_AF-A0A0S4LQK1-F1
#
_entry.id   AF-A0A0S4LQK1-F1
#
_cell.length_a   1.000
_cell.length_b   1.000
_cell.length_c   1.000
_cell.angle_alpha   90.00
_cell.angle_beta   90.00
_cell.angle_gamma   90.00
#
_symmetry.space_group_name_H-M   'P 1'
#
loop_
_entity.id
_entity.type
_entity.pdbx_description
1 polymer ?
#
loop_
_entity_poly.entity_id
_entity_poly.type
_entity_poly.pdbx_seq_one_letter_code
_entity_poly.pdbx_strand_id
1 'polypeptide(L)'
;MRTVCILLGSLLLAAVSCAPSVTVASGKFSGSVKAEFHEDGRKMTLLDNFEYVDPIDRRWVAPKGHVIDGASIPRFAWTLIGGPFEGKYRDSSVIHDVGCDKRWASWQVVHEVFYMGMLTSGVEDWRAKVMYAAVYHFGSRWDKVVRISGIPAVQTPVARQRALEGEEPGSTAEILSVDPPVNLPLGASTSTFTIRVSPPPQNMAQEQFEALRREIEEAAFAGKPTRTLESIRSVAK
;
A
#
# COMPACT_ATOMS: atom_id res chain seq x y z
N MET A 1 -39.58 62.59 -31.29
CA MET A 1 -39.11 62.15 -29.96
C MET A 1 -38.34 60.85 -30.15
N ARG A 2 -37.03 60.84 -29.88
CA ARG A 2 -36.16 59.67 -30.06
C ARG A 2 -36.00 58.97 -28.70
N THR A 3 -36.42 57.71 -28.61
CA THR A 3 -36.27 56.86 -27.43
C THR A 3 -34.86 56.27 -27.40
N VAL A 4 -34.12 56.50 -26.32
CA VAL A 4 -32.80 55.90 -26.06
C VAL A 4 -33.01 54.70 -25.13
N CYS A 5 -32.69 53.50 -25.60
CA CYS A 5 -32.62 52.29 -24.77
C CYS A 5 -31.21 52.17 -24.18
N ILE A 6 -31.09 52.20 -22.85
CA ILE A 6 -29.85 51.92 -22.12
C ILE A 6 -29.91 50.45 -21.68
N LEU A 7 -29.04 49.61 -22.25
CA LEU A 7 -28.81 48.24 -21.80
C LEU A 7 -27.79 48.26 -20.67
N LEU A 8 -28.22 47.95 -19.45
CA LEU A 8 -27.36 47.70 -18.30
C LEU A 8 -26.77 46.28 -18.42
N GLY A 9 -25.49 46.18 -18.72
CA GLY A 9 -24.73 44.93 -18.70
C GLY A 9 -24.29 44.59 -17.28
N SER A 10 -24.84 43.52 -16.71
CA SER A 10 -24.45 42.98 -15.40
C SER A 10 -23.17 42.15 -15.54
N LEU A 11 -22.06 42.65 -15.01
CA LEU A 11 -20.78 41.94 -14.96
C LEU A 11 -20.77 40.98 -13.75
N LEU A 12 -21.04 39.69 -13.97
CA LEU A 12 -20.86 38.66 -12.95
C LEU A 12 -19.36 38.39 -12.76
N LEU A 13 -18.80 38.79 -11.61
CA LEU A 13 -17.52 38.26 -11.12
C LEU A 13 -17.72 36.80 -10.71
N ALA A 14 -17.18 35.87 -11.48
CA ALA A 14 -17.06 34.48 -11.05
C ALA A 14 -15.99 34.38 -9.97
N ALA A 15 -16.41 34.15 -8.72
CA ALA A 15 -15.50 33.78 -7.64
C ALA A 15 -14.96 32.38 -7.91
N VAL A 16 -13.69 32.29 -8.32
CA VAL A 16 -12.97 31.01 -8.42
C VAL A 16 -12.74 30.49 -7.01
N SER A 17 -13.56 29.52 -6.59
CA SER A 17 -13.35 28.81 -5.34
C SER A 17 -12.20 27.81 -5.54
N CYS A 18 -11.02 28.16 -5.03
CA CYS A 18 -9.89 27.25 -4.97
C CYS A 18 -10.19 26.20 -3.88
N ALA A 19 -10.45 24.96 -4.28
CA ALA A 19 -10.61 23.87 -3.32
C ALA A 19 -9.27 23.64 -2.59
N PRO A 20 -9.27 23.41 -1.26
CA PRO A 20 -8.05 23.12 -0.53
C PRO A 20 -7.48 21.80 -1.03
N SER A 21 -6.25 21.84 -1.55
CA SER A 21 -5.48 20.63 -1.83
C SER A 21 -5.05 20.02 -0.50
N VAL A 22 -5.52 18.81 -0.21
CA VAL A 22 -5.02 18.04 0.94
C VAL A 22 -3.54 17.76 0.70
N THR A 23 -2.66 18.49 1.35
CA THR A 23 -1.24 18.15 1.39
C THR A 23 -1.10 16.91 2.23
N VAL A 24 -1.03 15.75 1.58
CA VAL A 24 -0.51 14.53 2.20
C VAL A 24 0.88 14.91 2.72
N ALA A 25 1.08 14.84 4.04
CA ALA A 25 2.39 15.11 4.61
C ALA A 25 3.44 14.28 3.87
N SER A 26 4.46 14.93 3.32
CA SER A 26 5.45 14.28 2.47
C SER A 26 6.50 13.60 3.34
N GLY A 27 6.73 12.30 3.13
CA GLY A 27 7.89 11.61 3.70
C GLY A 27 9.21 12.11 3.09
N LYS A 28 10.34 11.55 3.53
CA LYS A 28 11.69 11.98 3.10
C LYS A 28 12.63 10.81 2.92
N PHE A 29 13.37 10.81 1.81
CA PHE A 29 14.51 9.91 1.61
C PHE A 29 15.79 10.48 2.24
N SER A 30 16.64 9.60 2.75
CA SER A 30 17.97 9.93 3.26
C SER A 30 19.04 9.09 2.56
N GLY A 31 20.05 9.77 2.02
CA GLY A 31 21.07 9.16 1.16
C GLY A 31 20.66 9.12 -0.31
N SER A 32 21.43 8.40 -1.11
CA SER A 32 21.13 8.09 -2.50
C SER A 32 21.32 6.60 -2.74
N VAL A 33 20.52 6.02 -3.62
CA VAL A 33 20.67 4.62 -4.00
C VAL A 33 22.00 4.44 -4.75
N LYS A 34 22.94 3.75 -4.11
CA LYS A 34 24.17 3.27 -4.74
C LYS A 34 24.11 1.76 -4.79
N ALA A 35 24.24 1.19 -5.97
CA ALA A 35 24.12 -0.25 -6.15
C ALA A 35 25.04 -0.74 -7.27
N GLU A 36 25.42 -2.01 -7.20
CA GLU A 36 26.20 -2.72 -8.21
C GLU A 36 25.32 -3.78 -8.87
N PHE A 37 25.26 -3.76 -10.21
CA PHE A 37 24.51 -4.75 -10.99
C PHE A 37 25.17 -6.13 -10.94
N HIS A 38 24.33 -7.16 -10.80
CA HIS A 38 24.75 -8.54 -11.00
C HIS A 38 24.81 -8.85 -12.51
N GLU A 39 25.49 -9.94 -12.87
CA GLU A 39 25.63 -10.39 -14.26
C GLU A 39 24.28 -10.70 -14.95
N ASP A 40 23.20 -10.91 -14.18
CA ASP A 40 21.86 -11.18 -14.69
C ASP A 40 21.13 -9.93 -15.25
N GLY A 41 21.71 -8.74 -15.09
CA GLY A 41 21.17 -7.48 -15.59
C GLY A 41 19.89 -7.01 -14.89
N ARG A 42 19.49 -7.64 -13.79
CA ARG A 42 18.26 -7.31 -13.05
C ARG A 42 18.52 -7.07 -11.57
N LYS A 43 19.26 -7.97 -10.92
CA LYS A 43 19.56 -7.84 -9.50
C LYS A 43 20.66 -6.83 -9.29
N MET A 44 20.55 -6.10 -8.19
CA MET A 44 21.61 -5.22 -7.74
C MET A 44 21.87 -5.41 -6.25
N THR A 45 23.13 -5.26 -5.83
CA THR A 45 23.49 -5.19 -4.41
C THR A 45 23.67 -3.74 -3.98
N LEU A 46 23.04 -3.33 -2.89
CA LEU A 46 23.21 -2.00 -2.30
C LEU A 46 24.62 -1.80 -1.76
N LEU A 47 25.27 -0.70 -2.14
CA LEU A 47 26.64 -0.36 -1.73
C LEU A 47 26.69 0.46 -0.43
N ASP A 48 25.61 1.16 -0.10
CA ASP A 48 25.42 1.97 1.10
C ASP A 48 24.01 1.75 1.68
N ASN A 49 23.79 2.17 2.93
CA ASN A 49 22.44 2.24 3.49
C ASN A 49 21.63 3.31 2.75
N PHE A 50 20.36 3.00 2.52
CA PHE A 50 19.39 3.92 1.95
C PHE A 50 18.12 3.90 2.80
N GLU A 51 17.52 5.06 3.06
CA GLU A 51 16.44 5.16 4.04
C GLU A 51 15.29 6.02 3.56
N TYR A 52 14.08 5.64 3.99
CA TYR A 52 12.87 6.44 3.86
C TYR A 52 12.24 6.66 5.23
N VAL A 53 11.89 7.91 5.54
CA VAL A 53 11.06 8.27 6.69
C VAL A 53 9.69 8.62 6.15
N ASP A 54 8.68 7.86 6.56
CA ASP A 54 7.32 8.06 6.08
C ASP A 54 6.60 9.22 6.80
N PRO A 55 5.39 9.61 6.38
CA PRO A 55 4.68 10.77 6.93
C PRO A 55 4.29 10.66 8.41
N ILE A 56 4.41 9.48 9.02
CA ILE A 56 4.14 9.25 10.44
C ILE A 56 5.43 8.90 11.21
N ASP A 57 6.58 9.36 10.69
CA ASP A 57 7.92 9.23 11.26
C ASP A 57 8.42 7.79 11.43
N ARG A 58 7.85 6.79 10.72
CA ARG A 58 8.44 5.46 10.68
C ARG A 58 9.63 5.45 9.73
N ARG A 59 10.73 4.84 10.19
CA ARG A 59 11.97 4.70 9.42
C ARG A 59 12.06 3.33 8.76
N TRP A 60 12.29 3.34 7.45
CA TRP A 60 12.43 2.18 6.59
C TRP A 60 13.85 2.16 6.04
N VAL A 61 14.65 1.16 6.43
CA VAL A 61 16.10 1.14 6.15
C VAL A 61 16.43 -0.01 5.20
N ALA A 62 16.81 0.32 3.97
CA ALA A 62 17.42 -0.62 3.04
C ALA A 62 18.94 -0.68 3.32
N PRO A 63 19.45 -1.76 3.94
CA PRO A 63 20.83 -1.79 4.38
C PRO A 63 21.78 -2.10 3.22
N LYS A 64 23.01 -1.61 3.36
CA LYS A 64 24.15 -2.04 2.55
C LYS A 64 24.24 -3.57 2.48
N GLY A 65 24.54 -4.09 1.31
CA GLY A 65 24.68 -5.51 1.02
C GLY A 65 23.37 -6.22 0.68
N HIS A 66 22.20 -5.58 0.86
CA HIS A 66 20.93 -6.19 0.47
C HIS A 66 20.81 -6.27 -1.06
N VAL A 67 20.28 -7.39 -1.56
CA VAL A 67 20.05 -7.62 -2.99
C VAL A 67 18.62 -7.21 -3.34
N ILE A 68 18.47 -6.36 -4.34
CA ILE A 68 17.19 -5.81 -4.81
C ILE A 68 16.97 -6.10 -6.30
N ASP A 69 15.73 -6.07 -6.77
CA ASP A 69 15.38 -6.42 -8.17
C ASP A 69 14.43 -5.44 -8.88
N GLY A 70 14.04 -4.35 -8.20
CA GLY A 70 13.41 -3.17 -8.80
C GLY A 70 11.92 -3.07 -8.60
N ALA A 71 11.45 -3.57 -7.45
CA ALA A 71 10.07 -3.92 -7.16
C ALA A 71 9.61 -5.12 -7.99
N SER A 72 9.07 -6.14 -7.30
CA SER A 72 8.34 -7.26 -7.89
C SER A 72 7.00 -6.83 -8.51
N ILE A 73 7.04 -5.83 -9.39
CA ILE A 73 5.89 -5.34 -10.16
C ILE A 73 5.70 -6.30 -11.33
N PRO A 74 4.48 -6.81 -11.56
CA PRO A 74 4.21 -7.66 -12.71
C PRO A 74 4.62 -7.00 -14.02
N ARG A 75 5.26 -7.77 -14.92
CA ARG A 75 5.77 -7.25 -16.20
C ARG A 75 4.71 -6.55 -17.05
N PHE A 76 3.44 -6.96 -16.97
CA PHE A 76 2.35 -6.31 -17.69
C PHE A 76 2.14 -4.84 -17.28
N ALA A 77 2.56 -4.45 -16.07
CA ALA A 77 2.48 -3.07 -15.61
C ALA A 77 3.66 -2.20 -16.08
N TRP A 78 4.77 -2.80 -16.56
CA TRP A 78 5.99 -2.06 -16.96
C TRP A 78 5.78 -1.15 -18.18
N THR A 79 4.91 -1.54 -19.12
CA THR A 79 4.60 -0.74 -20.31
C THR A 79 3.95 0.61 -19.99
N LEU A 80 3.41 0.75 -18.77
CA LEU A 80 2.68 1.94 -18.32
C LEU A 80 3.53 2.83 -17.43
N ILE A 81 4.45 2.22 -16.69
CA ILE A 81 5.13 2.87 -15.56
C ILE A 81 6.63 3.04 -15.79
N GLY A 82 7.23 2.37 -16.77
CA GLY A 82 8.68 2.30 -16.97
C GLY A 82 9.25 0.94 -16.52
N GLY A 83 10.49 0.66 -16.93
CA GLY A 83 11.22 -0.54 -16.53
C GLY A 83 11.61 -0.53 -15.04
N PRO A 84 11.96 -1.68 -14.44
CA PRO A 84 12.49 -1.70 -13.08
C PRO A 84 13.66 -0.72 -12.97
N PHE A 85 13.64 0.13 -11.94
CA PHE A 85 14.62 1.20 -11.67
C PHE A 85 14.60 2.45 -12.56
N GLU A 86 13.59 2.63 -13.42
CA GLU A 86 13.43 3.85 -14.21
C GLU A 86 12.62 4.93 -13.49
N GLY A 87 12.88 6.19 -13.86
CA GLY A 87 12.07 7.32 -13.43
C GLY A 87 12.12 7.61 -11.92
N LYS A 88 11.07 8.27 -11.43
CA LYS A 88 11.01 8.83 -10.08
C LYS A 88 10.72 7.79 -8.99
N TYR A 89 10.23 6.60 -9.31
CA TYR A 89 9.86 5.60 -8.29
C TYR A 89 11.00 4.66 -7.85
N ARG A 90 12.16 4.70 -8.52
CA ARG A 90 13.32 3.83 -8.20
C ARG A 90 13.67 3.83 -6.71
N ASP A 91 13.72 5.00 -6.11
CA ASP A 91 14.09 5.12 -4.70
C ASP A 91 13.02 4.44 -3.80
N SER A 92 11.75 4.54 -4.18
CA SER A 92 10.66 3.83 -3.49
C SER A 92 10.74 2.31 -3.70
N SER A 93 11.11 1.84 -4.91
CA SER A 93 11.21 0.41 -5.20
C SER A 93 12.29 -0.28 -4.36
N VAL A 94 13.40 0.40 -4.05
CA VAL A 94 14.42 -0.13 -3.13
C VAL A 94 13.83 -0.43 -1.75
N ILE A 95 13.09 0.53 -1.17
CA ILE A 95 12.46 0.34 0.14
C ILE A 95 11.41 -0.76 0.09
N HIS A 96 10.66 -0.85 -1.01
CA HIS A 96 9.65 -1.88 -1.23
C HIS A 96 10.26 -3.29 -1.30
N ASP A 97 11.33 -3.49 -2.08
CA ASP A 97 12.03 -4.77 -2.20
C ASP A 97 12.51 -5.28 -0.84
N VAL A 98 13.28 -4.45 -0.14
CA VAL A 98 13.81 -4.84 1.18
C VAL A 98 12.67 -5.08 2.18
N GLY A 99 11.60 -4.27 2.11
CA GLY A 99 10.43 -4.44 2.96
C GLY A 99 9.67 -5.74 2.70
N CYS A 100 9.54 -6.15 1.45
CA CYS A 100 8.93 -7.43 1.07
C CYS A 100 9.80 -8.61 1.53
N ASP A 101 11.11 -8.54 1.29
CA ASP A 101 12.04 -9.61 1.67
C ASP A 101 12.10 -9.80 3.18
N LYS A 102 12.22 -8.70 3.93
CA LYS A 102 12.36 -8.72 5.38
C LYS A 102 11.04 -8.78 6.13
N ARG A 103 9.92 -8.55 5.45
CA ARG A 103 8.57 -8.54 6.03
C ARG A 103 8.47 -7.62 7.25
N TRP A 104 8.99 -6.38 7.11
CA TRP A 104 9.11 -5.43 8.23
C TRP A 104 7.80 -5.08 8.93
N ALA A 105 6.71 -5.11 8.18
CA ALA A 105 5.37 -4.82 8.64
C ALA A 105 4.39 -5.79 7.97
N SER A 106 3.09 -5.53 8.10
CA SER A 106 2.13 -6.26 7.27
C SER A 106 2.36 -5.93 5.79
N TRP A 107 2.02 -6.87 4.91
CA TRP A 107 2.19 -6.70 3.47
C TRP A 107 1.45 -5.47 2.93
N GLN A 108 0.29 -5.13 3.50
CA GLN A 108 -0.45 -3.92 3.16
C GLN A 108 0.37 -2.65 3.44
N VAL A 109 1.00 -2.59 4.62
CA VAL A 109 1.81 -1.43 5.03
C VAL A 109 3.06 -1.31 4.15
N VAL A 110 3.71 -2.43 3.83
CA VAL A 110 4.88 -2.41 2.94
C VAL A 110 4.50 -1.95 1.53
N HIS A 111 3.38 -2.40 0.98
CA HIS A 111 2.90 -1.90 -0.31
C HIS A 111 2.45 -0.44 -0.25
N GLU A 112 1.88 0.01 0.87
CA GLU A 112 1.50 1.41 1.04
C GLU A 112 2.71 2.34 1.19
N VAL A 113 3.80 1.88 1.81
CA VAL A 113 5.03 2.68 1.87
C VAL A 113 5.63 2.91 0.48
N PHE A 114 5.46 1.94 -0.44
CA PHE A 114 5.85 2.11 -1.83
C PHE A 114 5.07 3.26 -2.50
N TYR A 115 3.77 3.34 -2.25
CA TYR A 115 2.94 4.47 -2.70
C TYR A 115 3.41 5.80 -2.12
N MET A 116 3.64 5.86 -0.80
CA MET A 116 4.09 7.09 -0.14
C MET A 116 5.46 7.55 -0.65
N GLY A 117 6.41 6.61 -0.81
CA GLY A 117 7.73 6.90 -1.35
C GLY A 117 7.67 7.43 -2.79
N MET A 118 6.76 6.92 -3.62
CA MET A 118 6.54 7.45 -4.97
C MET A 118 6.07 8.91 -4.96
N LEU A 119 5.13 9.24 -4.08
CA LEU A 119 4.67 10.62 -3.92
C LEU A 119 5.81 11.53 -3.44
N THR A 120 6.62 11.07 -2.48
CA THR A 120 7.82 11.81 -2.03
C THR A 120 8.79 12.08 -3.17
N SER A 121 8.97 11.14 -4.10
CA SER A 121 9.82 11.34 -5.28
C SER A 121 9.16 12.14 -6.41
N GLY A 122 7.94 12.64 -6.21
CA GLY A 122 7.22 13.47 -7.18
C GLY A 122 6.64 12.69 -8.37
N VAL A 123 6.33 11.41 -8.18
CA VAL A 123 5.45 10.65 -9.09
C VAL A 123 4.04 11.22 -8.99
N GLU A 124 3.34 11.35 -10.11
CA GLU A 124 1.95 11.80 -10.14
C GLU A 124 1.05 10.85 -9.34
N ASP A 125 0.13 11.39 -8.54
CA ASP A 125 -0.76 10.62 -7.65
C ASP A 125 -1.47 9.46 -8.36
N TRP A 126 -2.03 9.71 -9.54
CA TRP A 126 -2.73 8.69 -10.32
C TRP A 126 -1.79 7.54 -10.74
N ARG A 127 -0.55 7.85 -11.11
CA ARG A 127 0.46 6.86 -11.51
C ARG A 127 0.93 6.06 -10.31
N ALA A 128 1.15 6.71 -9.18
CA ALA A 128 1.46 6.06 -7.91
C ALA A 128 0.32 5.13 -7.46
N LYS A 129 -0.95 5.50 -7.68
CA LYS A 129 -2.12 4.67 -7.39
C LYS A 129 -2.23 3.44 -8.28
N VAL A 130 -1.95 3.56 -9.58
CA VAL A 130 -1.89 2.41 -10.50
C VAL A 130 -0.79 1.43 -10.07
N MET A 131 0.39 1.96 -9.73
CA MET A 131 1.52 1.14 -9.25
C MET A 131 1.22 0.49 -7.90
N TYR A 132 0.57 1.21 -6.99
CA TYR A 132 0.08 0.68 -5.73
C TYR A 132 -0.93 -0.47 -5.95
N ALA A 133 -1.89 -0.28 -6.85
CA ALA A 133 -2.86 -1.31 -7.19
C ALA A 133 -2.17 -2.59 -7.70
N ALA A 134 -1.12 -2.44 -8.50
CA ALA A 134 -0.36 -3.58 -9.03
C ALA A 134 0.30 -4.38 -7.91
N VAL A 135 1.06 -3.73 -7.02
CA VAL A 135 1.72 -4.43 -5.92
C VAL A 135 0.73 -4.96 -4.88
N TYR A 136 -0.40 -4.28 -4.65
CA TYR A 136 -1.40 -4.73 -3.70
C TYR A 136 -2.12 -6.02 -4.11
N HIS A 137 -2.47 -6.11 -5.40
CA HIS A 137 -3.24 -7.25 -5.93
C HIS A 137 -2.34 -8.40 -6.38
N PHE A 138 -1.13 -8.12 -6.85
CA PHE A 138 -0.23 -9.12 -7.45
C PHE A 138 1.13 -9.28 -6.72
N GLY A 139 1.44 -8.43 -5.75
CA GLY A 139 2.68 -8.51 -4.95
C GLY A 139 2.62 -9.54 -3.82
N SER A 140 3.76 -9.84 -3.22
CA SER A 140 3.84 -10.85 -2.16
C SER A 140 2.99 -10.51 -0.94
N ARG A 141 2.30 -11.52 -0.41
CA ARG A 141 1.59 -11.45 0.87
C ARG A 141 2.22 -12.45 1.84
N TRP A 142 2.18 -12.16 3.12
CA TRP A 142 2.73 -13.04 4.15
C TRP A 142 1.85 -13.10 5.38
N ASP A 143 1.93 -14.24 6.07
CA ASP A 143 1.25 -14.47 7.33
C ASP A 143 1.76 -13.54 8.42
N LYS A 144 0.90 -13.30 9.41
CA LYS A 144 1.29 -12.71 10.69
C LYS A 144 0.86 -13.59 11.85
N VAL A 145 1.60 -13.51 12.95
CA VAL A 145 1.25 -14.18 14.20
C VAL A 145 0.72 -13.15 15.17
N VAL A 146 -0.51 -13.34 15.63
CA VAL A 146 -1.17 -12.47 16.62
C VAL A 146 -1.38 -13.22 17.93
N ARG A 147 -1.34 -12.50 19.05
CA ARG A 147 -1.65 -13.02 20.38
C ARG A 147 -2.92 -12.38 20.89
N ILE A 148 -3.95 -13.18 21.13
CA ILE A 148 -5.24 -12.72 21.63
C ILE A 148 -5.46 -13.29 23.03
N SER A 149 -5.49 -12.42 24.04
CA SER A 149 -5.67 -12.79 25.45
C SER A 149 -7.10 -12.55 25.93
N GLY A 150 -7.44 -13.09 27.11
CA GLY A 150 -8.71 -12.80 27.77
C GLY A 150 -9.90 -13.56 27.18
N ILE A 151 -9.66 -14.68 26.50
CA ILE A 151 -10.72 -15.52 25.91
C ILE A 151 -10.73 -16.87 26.63
N PRO A 152 -11.87 -17.41 27.08
CA PRO A 152 -11.92 -18.75 27.65
C PRO A 152 -11.33 -19.80 26.68
N ALA A 153 -10.52 -20.72 27.19
CA ALA A 153 -9.80 -21.72 26.36
C ALA A 153 -10.71 -22.49 25.38
N VAL A 154 -11.96 -22.73 25.77
CA VAL A 154 -12.98 -23.43 24.97
C VAL A 154 -13.54 -22.59 23.82
N GLN A 155 -13.43 -21.25 23.87
CA GLN A 155 -14.00 -20.33 22.90
C GLN A 155 -13.05 -20.05 21.72
N THR A 156 -12.52 -21.12 21.13
CA THR A 156 -11.65 -21.03 19.94
C THR A 156 -12.27 -20.27 18.76
N PRO A 157 -13.60 -20.32 18.47
CA PRO A 157 -14.19 -19.53 17.38
C PRO A 157 -14.12 -18.02 17.64
N VAL A 158 -14.29 -17.60 18.90
CA VAL A 158 -14.19 -16.17 19.29
C VAL A 158 -12.75 -15.68 19.11
N ALA A 159 -11.77 -16.49 19.50
CA ALA A 159 -10.35 -16.14 19.30
C ALA A 159 -9.99 -15.98 17.82
N ARG A 160 -10.50 -16.87 16.94
CA ARG A 160 -10.32 -16.74 15.49
C ARG A 160 -11.00 -15.51 14.94
N GLN A 161 -12.25 -15.24 15.35
CA GLN A 161 -12.98 -14.05 14.89
C GLN A 161 -12.23 -12.76 15.27
N ARG A 162 -11.77 -12.64 16.52
CA ARG A 162 -10.97 -11.49 16.95
C ARG A 162 -9.65 -11.35 16.21
N ALA A 163 -8.99 -12.48 15.89
CA ALA A 163 -7.75 -12.45 15.11
C ALA A 163 -7.97 -11.96 13.66
N LEU A 164 -9.19 -12.06 13.14
CA LEU A 164 -9.57 -11.61 11.79
C LEU A 164 -10.16 -10.19 11.77
N GLU A 165 -10.33 -9.53 12.92
CA GLU A 165 -10.82 -8.15 12.98
C GLU A 165 -9.84 -7.20 12.30
N GLY A 166 -10.31 -6.50 11.26
CA GLY A 166 -9.50 -5.57 10.47
C GLY A 166 -8.64 -6.23 9.38
N GLU A 167 -8.70 -7.56 9.22
CA GLU A 167 -8.01 -8.27 8.15
C GLU A 167 -8.77 -8.21 6.82
N GLU A 168 -8.07 -8.49 5.73
CA GLU A 168 -8.71 -8.53 4.41
C GLU A 168 -9.74 -9.67 4.35
N PRO A 169 -10.92 -9.45 3.75
CA PRO A 169 -11.91 -10.50 3.53
C PRO A 169 -11.29 -11.72 2.84
N GLY A 170 -11.62 -12.91 3.33
CA GLY A 170 -11.03 -14.17 2.88
C GLY A 170 -9.71 -14.55 3.58
N SER A 171 -9.19 -13.72 4.49
CA SER A 171 -8.10 -14.13 5.39
C SER A 171 -8.55 -15.31 6.28
N THR A 172 -7.60 -16.17 6.65
CA THR A 172 -7.86 -17.33 7.52
C THR A 172 -7.10 -17.22 8.83
N ALA A 173 -7.61 -17.88 9.88
CA ALA A 173 -7.02 -17.86 11.22
C ALA A 173 -6.83 -19.28 11.76
N GLU A 174 -5.57 -19.67 11.91
CA GLU A 174 -5.13 -20.96 12.43
C GLU A 174 -4.59 -20.80 13.85
N ILE A 175 -5.15 -21.55 14.81
CA ILE A 175 -4.67 -21.54 16.19
C ILE A 175 -3.40 -22.39 16.27
N LEU A 176 -2.28 -21.76 16.65
CA LEU A 176 -1.00 -22.43 16.85
C LEU A 176 -0.85 -22.95 18.29
N SER A 177 -1.30 -22.17 19.28
CA SER A 177 -1.26 -22.57 20.69
C SER A 177 -2.28 -21.84 21.55
N VAL A 178 -2.63 -22.44 22.69
CA VAL A 178 -3.53 -21.91 23.71
C VAL A 178 -2.89 -22.07 25.08
N ASP A 179 -2.76 -20.98 25.83
CA ASP A 179 -2.08 -20.97 27.13
C ASP A 179 -2.88 -20.17 28.19
N PRO A 180 -3.29 -20.79 29.32
CA PRO A 180 -3.18 -22.21 29.65
C PRO A 180 -4.09 -23.08 28.76
N PRO A 181 -3.82 -24.40 28.65
CA PRO A 181 -4.61 -25.31 27.84
C PRO A 181 -6.02 -25.53 28.42
N VAL A 182 -6.90 -26.11 27.60
CA VAL A 182 -8.35 -26.27 27.86
C VAL A 182 -8.68 -27.06 29.14
N ASN A 183 -7.77 -27.89 29.64
CA ASN A 183 -8.00 -28.80 30.77
C ASN A 183 -7.81 -28.17 32.16
N LEU A 184 -8.25 -26.93 32.37
CA LEU A 184 -8.26 -26.31 33.70
C LEU A 184 -9.59 -26.54 34.44
N PRO A 185 -9.57 -26.70 35.78
CA PRO A 185 -10.79 -26.83 36.58
C PRO A 185 -11.70 -25.58 36.44
N LEU A 186 -13.01 -25.80 36.53
CA LEU A 186 -14.05 -24.77 36.30
C LEU A 186 -13.87 -23.55 37.23
N GLY A 187 -13.55 -22.40 36.62
CA GLY A 187 -13.51 -21.11 37.30
C GLY A 187 -12.68 -20.10 36.50
N ALA A 188 -13.33 -19.32 35.64
CA ALA A 188 -12.84 -18.08 35.02
C ALA A 188 -11.35 -18.03 34.60
N SER A 189 -10.80 -19.10 34.03
CA SER A 189 -9.45 -19.09 33.49
C SER A 189 -9.50 -18.72 32.01
N THR A 190 -9.24 -17.45 31.70
CA THR A 190 -9.04 -17.01 30.31
C THR A 190 -7.67 -17.47 29.82
N SER A 191 -7.57 -17.77 28.53
CA SER A 191 -6.32 -18.13 27.86
C SER A 191 -5.85 -17.04 26.91
N THR A 192 -4.59 -17.15 26.54
CA THR A 192 -3.96 -16.47 25.43
C THR A 192 -3.82 -17.43 24.26
N PHE A 193 -4.33 -17.01 23.11
CA PHE A 193 -4.25 -17.74 21.86
C PHE A 193 -3.12 -17.14 21.02
N THR A 194 -2.21 -17.99 20.54
CA THR A 194 -1.28 -17.63 19.47
C THR A 194 -1.89 -18.09 18.16
N ILE A 195 -2.16 -17.17 17.25
CA ILE A 195 -2.91 -17.43 16.02
C ILE A 195 -2.09 -16.97 14.82
N ARG A 196 -1.92 -17.85 13.84
CA ARG A 196 -1.44 -17.49 12.50
C ARG A 196 -2.62 -16.95 11.70
N VAL A 197 -2.49 -15.73 11.21
CA VAL A 197 -3.42 -15.13 10.27
C VAL A 197 -2.78 -15.16 8.90
N SER A 198 -3.44 -15.82 7.95
CA SER A 198 -2.99 -15.93 6.58
C SER A 198 -3.85 -15.05 5.66
N PRO A 199 -3.22 -14.25 4.77
CA PRO A 199 -3.93 -13.35 3.87
C PRO A 199 -4.75 -14.14 2.82
N PRO A 200 -5.75 -13.51 2.18
CA PRO A 200 -6.51 -14.16 1.12
C PRO A 200 -5.62 -14.46 -0.09
N PRO A 201 -5.99 -15.45 -0.92
CA PRO A 201 -5.31 -15.72 -2.18
C PRO A 201 -5.40 -14.52 -3.15
N GLN A 202 -4.45 -14.45 -4.08
CA GLN A 202 -4.35 -13.39 -5.08
C GLN A 202 -5.17 -13.77 -6.31
N ASN A 203 -6.44 -13.36 -6.33
CA ASN A 203 -7.39 -13.81 -7.35
C ASN A 203 -7.85 -12.70 -8.31
N MET A 204 -7.25 -11.51 -8.28
CA MET A 204 -7.60 -10.46 -9.23
C MET A 204 -7.16 -10.88 -10.65
N ALA A 205 -8.10 -10.89 -11.59
CA ALA A 205 -7.80 -11.12 -12.99
C ALA A 205 -7.11 -9.90 -13.61
N GLN A 206 -6.30 -10.13 -14.65
CA GLN A 206 -5.59 -9.03 -15.33
C GLN A 206 -6.56 -8.02 -15.96
N GLU A 207 -7.70 -8.47 -16.47
CA GLU A 207 -8.74 -7.62 -17.05
C GLU A 207 -9.37 -6.70 -16.00
N GLN A 208 -9.57 -7.20 -14.77
CA GLN A 208 -10.07 -6.38 -13.66
C GLN A 208 -9.06 -5.30 -13.27
N PHE A 209 -7.78 -5.65 -13.27
CA PHE A 209 -6.71 -4.68 -13.04
C PHE A 209 -6.66 -3.61 -14.15
N GLU A 210 -6.78 -4.01 -15.40
CA GLU A 210 -6.79 -3.08 -16.53
C GLU A 210 -7.99 -2.13 -16.49
N ALA A 211 -9.16 -2.61 -16.08
CA ALA A 211 -10.34 -1.77 -15.84
C ALA A 211 -10.08 -0.74 -14.72
N LEU A 212 -9.56 -1.19 -13.56
CA LEU A 212 -9.20 -0.32 -12.45
C LEU A 212 -8.19 0.76 -12.86
N ARG A 213 -7.17 0.38 -13.63
CA ARG A 213 -6.17 1.32 -14.16
C ARG A 213 -6.84 2.39 -15.02
N ARG A 214 -7.68 2.00 -15.99
CA ARG A 214 -8.37 2.93 -16.89
C ARG A 214 -9.21 3.92 -16.11
N GLU A 215 -9.95 3.47 -15.11
CA GLU A 215 -10.76 4.35 -14.27
C GLU A 215 -9.92 5.40 -13.53
N ILE A 216 -8.76 5.01 -12.99
CA ILE A 216 -7.84 5.94 -12.31
C ILE A 216 -7.28 6.96 -13.30
N GLU A 217 -6.86 6.52 -14.48
CA GLU A 217 -6.33 7.36 -15.55
C GLU A 217 -7.38 8.35 -16.07
N GLU A 218 -8.58 7.87 -16.42
CA GLU A 218 -9.68 8.69 -16.92
C GLU A 218 -10.11 9.75 -15.91
N ALA A 219 -10.20 9.39 -14.63
CA ALA A 219 -10.47 10.37 -13.58
C ALA A 219 -9.39 11.45 -13.51
N ALA A 220 -8.11 11.05 -13.55
CA ALA A 220 -6.98 11.97 -13.50
C ALA A 220 -6.96 12.93 -14.70
N PHE A 221 -7.11 12.41 -15.92
CA PHE A 221 -7.11 13.23 -17.14
C PHE A 221 -8.35 14.12 -17.28
N ALA A 222 -9.46 13.74 -16.66
CA ALA A 222 -10.66 14.58 -16.57
C ALA A 222 -10.59 15.65 -15.45
N GLY A 223 -9.48 15.72 -14.69
CA GLY A 223 -9.34 16.63 -13.55
C GLY A 223 -10.29 16.28 -12.39
N LYS A 224 -10.77 15.03 -12.33
CA LYS A 224 -11.65 14.53 -11.27
C LYS A 224 -10.81 13.88 -10.16
N PRO A 225 -11.34 13.78 -8.93
CA PRO A 225 -10.69 12.99 -7.88
C PRO A 225 -10.52 11.53 -8.33
N THR A 226 -9.30 11.00 -8.19
CA THR A 226 -8.99 9.59 -8.45
C THR A 226 -9.41 8.71 -7.26
N ARG A 227 -9.48 7.38 -7.46
CA ARG A 227 -9.83 6.43 -6.40
C ARG A 227 -8.95 6.59 -5.16
N THR A 228 -9.54 6.39 -3.98
CA THR A 228 -8.78 6.29 -2.71
C THR A 228 -8.03 4.96 -2.64
N LEU A 229 -7.00 4.87 -1.79
CA LEU A 229 -6.31 3.59 -1.57
C LEU A 229 -7.28 2.51 -1.06
N GLU A 230 -8.18 2.86 -0.14
CA GLU A 230 -9.22 1.95 0.35
C GLU A 230 -10.09 1.40 -0.78
N SER A 231 -10.53 2.27 -1.70
CA SER A 231 -11.31 1.86 -2.86
C SER A 231 -10.52 0.96 -3.81
N ILE A 232 -9.22 1.17 -3.97
CA ILE A 232 -8.34 0.30 -4.77
C ILE A 232 -8.22 -1.09 -4.14
N ARG A 233 -8.13 -1.18 -2.80
CA ARG A 233 -8.05 -2.45 -2.07
C ARG A 233 -9.32 -3.29 -2.21
N SER A 234 -10.47 -2.64 -2.38
CA SER A 234 -11.78 -3.31 -2.39
C SER A 234 -12.26 -3.83 -3.74
N VAL A 235 -11.53 -3.62 -4.84
CA VAL A 235 -12.00 -3.93 -6.21
C VAL A 235 -12.17 -5.44 -6.47
N ALA A 236 -11.42 -6.29 -5.76
CA ALA A 236 -11.46 -7.74 -5.91
C ALA A 236 -12.12 -8.45 -4.71
N LYS A 237 -12.99 -7.75 -3.98
CA LYS A 237 -13.78 -8.31 -2.88
C LYS A 237 -15.09 -8.91 -3.38
#